data_AF-A0A923SP26-F1
#
_entry.id   AF-A0A923SP26-F1
#
_cell.length_a   1.000
_cell.length_b   1.000
_cell.length_c   1.000
_cell.angle_alpha   90.00
_cell.angle_beta   90.00
_cell.angle_gamma   90.00
#
_symmetry.space_group_name_H-M   'P 1'
#
loop_
_entity.id
_entity.type
_entity.pdbx_description
1 polymer ?
#
loop_
_entity_poly.entity_id
_entity_poly.type
_entity_poly.pdbx_seq_one_letter_code
_entity_poly.pdbx_strand_id
1 'polypeptide(L)'
;MYEEPDNFWDIGEGPSGPDTEIFYDRGEEFNSDDPKENYPGGENERDAQKSIRTNDIENVGHTARHHTLFEMMGNFSIGDYFKPEVIPWAWELLTSPEWYGMEPEKLYVTVY
;
A
#
# COMPACT_ATOMS: atom_id res chain seq x y z
N MET A 1 -8.46 15.50 17.35
CA MET A 1 -7.15 15.40 16.68
C MET A 1 -6.17 15.02 17.75
N TYR A 2 -5.91 13.73 17.89
CA TYR A 2 -4.93 13.20 18.83
C TYR A 2 -3.57 13.27 18.14
N GLU A 3 -2.64 14.04 18.71
CA GLU A 3 -1.23 14.01 18.30
C GLU A 3 -0.64 12.72 18.87
N GLU A 4 -0.61 11.65 18.08
CA GLU A 4 0.10 10.43 18.42
C GLU A 4 1.59 10.63 18.13
N PRO A 5 2.48 10.64 19.14
CA PRO A 5 3.90 11.00 18.99
C PRO A 5 4.71 10.03 18.12
N ASP A 6 4.12 8.91 17.70
CA ASP A 6 4.75 7.88 16.88
C ASP A 6 4.24 7.84 15.43
N ASN A 7 3.40 8.79 15.01
CA ASN A 7 2.93 8.89 13.64
C ASN A 7 4.00 9.54 12.73
N PHE A 8 4.93 8.72 12.24
CA PHE A 8 5.87 9.15 11.19
C PHE A 8 5.17 9.58 9.89
N TRP A 9 3.91 9.16 9.67
CA TRP A 9 3.09 9.61 8.55
C TRP A 9 2.41 10.96 8.79
N ASP A 10 2.63 11.60 9.95
CA ASP A 10 2.21 12.98 10.23
C ASP A 10 3.21 14.02 9.69
N ILE A 11 4.03 13.62 8.71
CA ILE A 11 4.67 14.56 7.80
C ILE A 11 3.53 15.09 6.91
N GLY A 12 3.00 16.26 7.26
CA GLY A 12 1.79 16.85 6.67
C GLY A 12 1.69 16.79 5.13
N GLU A 13 0.45 16.88 4.62
CA GLU A 13 0.07 16.58 3.24
C GLU A 13 0.87 15.41 2.65
N GLY A 14 0.39 14.20 2.96
CA GLY A 14 0.78 12.96 2.29
C GLY A 14 0.79 13.10 0.76
N PRO A 15 1.44 12.17 0.05
CA PRO A 15 1.83 12.35 -1.35
C PRO A 15 0.68 12.95 -2.16
N SER A 16 0.83 14.23 -2.50
CA SER A 16 -0.06 14.96 -3.39
C SER A 16 0.15 14.42 -4.82
N GLY A 17 -0.45 13.27 -5.09
CA GLY A 17 -0.85 12.87 -6.43
C GLY A 17 -2.28 13.37 -6.66
N PRO A 18 -2.68 13.77 -7.88
CA PRO A 18 -4.09 13.94 -8.15
C PRO A 18 -4.76 12.56 -8.01
N ASP A 19 -5.51 12.37 -6.93
CA ASP A 19 -6.39 11.22 -6.70
C ASP A 19 -7.45 11.18 -7.79
N THR A 20 -7.06 10.74 -8.99
CA THR A 20 -7.99 10.24 -10.00
C THR A 20 -7.99 8.72 -9.88
N GLU A 21 -8.45 8.25 -8.74
CA GLU A 21 -8.72 6.84 -8.50
C GLU A 21 -10.03 6.49 -9.22
N ILE A 22 -9.97 5.48 -10.09
CA ILE A 22 -11.16 4.94 -10.75
C ILE A 22 -11.53 3.69 -9.95
N PHE A 23 -12.56 3.82 -9.12
CA PHE A 23 -13.14 2.70 -8.39
C PHE A 23 -13.92 1.80 -9.35
N TYR A 24 -13.53 0.53 -9.42
CA TYR A 24 -14.22 -0.48 -10.21
C TYR A 24 -15.01 -1.40 -9.28
N ASP A 25 -16.34 -1.31 -9.34
CA ASP A 25 -17.25 -2.18 -8.62
C ASP A 25 -17.12 -3.63 -9.15
N ARG A 26 -16.66 -4.54 -8.29
CA ARG A 26 -16.51 -5.97 -8.61
C ARG A 26 -17.74 -6.81 -8.28
N GLY A 27 -18.80 -6.20 -7.75
CA GLY A 27 -20.04 -6.85 -7.33
C GLY A 27 -20.13 -7.10 -5.82
N GLU A 28 -21.36 -7.32 -5.34
CA GLU A 28 -21.69 -7.47 -3.91
C GLU A 28 -20.91 -8.59 -3.19
N GLU A 29 -20.42 -9.60 -3.92
CA GLU A 29 -19.64 -10.70 -3.35
C GLU A 29 -18.26 -10.26 -2.82
N PHE A 30 -17.75 -9.11 -3.28
CA PHE A 30 -16.47 -8.54 -2.84
C PHE A 30 -16.63 -7.39 -1.85
N ASN A 31 -17.86 -7.11 -1.40
CA ASN A 31 -18.13 -6.09 -0.40
C ASN A 31 -17.77 -6.61 1.00
N SER A 32 -17.24 -5.72 1.83
CA SER A 32 -17.13 -5.89 3.27
C SER A 32 -18.51 -5.95 3.92
N ASP A 33 -18.61 -6.69 5.04
CA ASP A 33 -19.79 -6.70 5.89
C ASP A 33 -20.05 -5.32 6.53
N ASP A 34 -19.03 -4.46 6.65
CA ASP A 34 -19.19 -3.07 7.06
C ASP A 34 -19.47 -2.18 5.82
N PRO A 35 -20.68 -1.57 5.73
CA PRO A 35 -21.02 -0.68 4.62
C PRO A 35 -20.06 0.50 4.43
N LYS A 36 -19.38 0.97 5.49
CA LYS A 36 -18.46 2.11 5.40
C LYS A 36 -17.19 1.77 4.62
N GLU A 37 -16.74 0.52 4.71
CA GLU A 37 -15.57 0.00 3.99
C GLU A 37 -15.84 -0.21 2.49
N ASN A 38 -17.11 -0.17 2.08
CA ASN A 38 -17.52 -0.35 0.69
C ASN A 38 -17.56 0.96 -0.12
N TYR A 39 -17.35 2.11 0.53
CA TYR A 39 -17.33 3.41 -0.13
C TYR A 39 -15.89 3.90 -0.32
N PRO A 40 -15.58 4.58 -1.45
CA PRO A 40 -14.36 5.36 -1.62
C PRO A 40 -14.12 6.30 -0.42
N GLY A 41 -12.92 6.30 0.16
CA GLY A 41 -12.56 7.06 1.36
C GLY A 41 -12.81 6.32 2.69
N GLY A 42 -12.91 4.99 2.68
CA GLY A 42 -13.03 4.16 3.89
C GLY A 42 -11.79 4.24 4.79
N GLU A 43 -11.90 3.74 6.04
CA GLU A 43 -10.77 3.81 6.99
C GLU A 43 -9.60 2.92 6.52
N ASN A 44 -9.85 1.94 5.63
CA ASN A 44 -8.83 1.06 5.07
C ASN A 44 -8.93 0.89 3.54
N GLU A 45 -8.02 1.52 2.80
CA GLU A 45 -8.01 1.43 1.33
C GLU A 45 -6.94 0.49 0.81
N ARG A 46 -7.20 -0.13 -0.35
CA ARG A 46 -6.28 -1.03 -1.07
C ARG A 46 -6.29 -0.64 -2.54
N ASP A 47 -5.13 -0.30 -3.08
CA ASP A 47 -5.02 0.19 -4.45
C ASP A 47 -3.87 -0.45 -5.22
N ALA A 48 -3.94 -0.32 -6.54
CA ALA A 48 -2.85 -0.56 -7.46
C ALA A 48 -2.65 0.71 -8.29
N GLN A 49 -1.93 1.67 -7.72
CA GLN A 49 -1.76 2.99 -8.31
C GLN A 49 -0.85 2.95 -9.52
N LYS A 50 -1.26 3.55 -10.64
CA LYS A 50 -0.37 3.80 -11.77
C LYS A 50 0.55 4.97 -11.44
N SER A 51 1.84 4.69 -11.31
CA SER A 51 2.84 5.67 -10.89
C SER A 51 3.80 6.01 -12.04
N ILE A 52 4.09 7.31 -12.19
CA ILE A 52 5.13 7.80 -13.09
C ILE A 52 6.26 8.40 -12.27
N ARG A 53 7.48 7.91 -12.46
CA ARG A 53 8.70 8.42 -11.81
C ARG A 53 9.75 8.81 -12.85
N THR A 54 9.65 10.06 -13.32
CA THR A 54 10.51 10.59 -14.38
C THR A 54 11.98 10.69 -13.97
N ASN A 55 12.27 10.91 -12.69
CA ASN A 55 13.64 11.01 -12.18
C ASN A 55 14.43 9.70 -12.29
N ASP A 56 13.77 8.55 -12.46
CA ASP A 56 14.42 7.25 -12.63
C ASP A 56 14.86 6.99 -14.09
N ILE A 57 14.64 7.93 -15.02
CA ILE A 57 14.90 7.74 -16.46
C ILE A 57 16.33 7.25 -16.77
N GLU A 58 17.34 7.81 -16.10
CA GLU A 58 18.74 7.44 -16.32
C GLU A 58 19.09 6.02 -15.85
N ASN A 59 18.22 5.37 -15.07
CA ASN A 59 18.39 3.99 -14.61
C ASN A 59 17.63 2.97 -15.48
N VAL A 60 16.68 3.44 -16.31
CA VAL A 60 15.84 2.58 -17.15
C VAL A 60 16.68 1.96 -18.26
N GLY A 61 16.58 0.64 -18.40
CA GLY A 61 17.40 -0.13 -19.35
C GLY A 61 18.83 -0.43 -18.87
N HIS A 62 19.28 0.20 -17.78
CA HIS A 62 20.58 -0.06 -17.16
C HIS A 62 20.51 -1.00 -15.96
N THR A 63 19.34 -1.12 -15.34
CA THR A 63 19.11 -1.98 -14.18
C THR A 63 17.86 -2.82 -14.37
N ALA A 64 17.77 -3.94 -13.63
CA ALA A 64 16.62 -4.85 -13.71
C ALA A 64 15.39 -4.40 -12.90
N ARG A 65 15.44 -3.23 -12.24
CA ARG A 65 14.44 -2.84 -11.22
C ARG A 65 13.88 -1.43 -11.34
N HIS A 66 14.35 -0.63 -12.30
CA HIS A 66 13.88 0.75 -12.46
C HIS A 66 13.04 0.89 -13.74
N HIS A 67 11.88 1.52 -13.59
CA HIS A 67 10.93 1.84 -14.64
C HIS A 67 10.47 3.30 -14.49
N THR A 68 10.10 3.96 -15.59
CA THR A 68 9.45 5.28 -15.53
C THR A 68 7.94 5.19 -15.28
N LEU A 69 7.29 4.12 -15.73
CA LEU A 69 5.88 3.80 -15.49
C LEU A 69 5.80 2.42 -14.82
N PHE A 70 5.11 2.33 -13.70
CA PHE A 70 4.90 1.09 -12.95
C PHE A 70 3.61 1.17 -12.12
N GLU A 71 3.21 0.05 -11.53
CA GLU A 71 2.09 -0.01 -10.59
C GLU A 71 2.62 -0.16 -9.16
N MET A 72 2.13 0.66 -8.24
CA MET A 72 2.43 0.61 -6.82
C MET A 72 1.23 0.03 -6.09
N MET A 73 1.42 -1.10 -5.41
CA MET A 73 0.38 -1.69 -4.57
C MET A 73 0.43 -1.08 -3.17
N GLY A 74 -0.68 -0.49 -2.73
CA GLY A 74 -0.80 0.17 -1.42
C GLY A 74 -1.85 -0.48 -0.52
N ASN A 75 -1.57 -0.44 0.78
CA ASN A 75 -2.56 -0.65 1.82
C ASN A 75 -2.51 0.51 2.81
N PHE A 76 -3.62 1.22 2.97
CA PHE A 76 -3.71 2.41 3.80
C PHE A 76 -4.55 2.13 5.04
N SER A 77 -4.24 2.86 6.10
CA SER A 77 -4.99 2.92 7.35
C SER A 77 -5.16 4.38 7.71
N ILE A 78 -6.41 4.82 7.82
CA ILE A 78 -6.78 6.17 8.19
C ILE A 78 -7.46 6.09 9.57
N GLY A 79 -6.63 6.01 10.62
CA GLY A 79 -7.09 5.98 12.01
C GLY A 79 -7.60 4.62 12.51
N ASP A 80 -7.34 3.53 11.78
CA ASP A 80 -7.74 2.17 12.18
C ASP A 80 -6.57 1.36 12.76
N TYR A 81 -5.82 0.65 11.92
CA TYR A 81 -4.71 -0.22 12.34
C TYR A 81 -3.34 0.48 12.28
N PHE A 82 -2.35 -0.01 13.03
CA PHE A 82 -0.99 0.53 13.02
C PHE A 82 0.07 -0.55 12.85
N LYS A 83 1.29 -0.30 13.34
CA LYS A 83 2.45 -1.19 13.19
C LYS A 83 2.21 -2.62 13.72
N PRO A 84 1.62 -2.84 14.93
CA PRO A 84 1.45 -4.18 15.47
C PRO A 84 0.56 -5.09 14.62
N GLU A 85 -0.40 -4.51 13.90
CA GLU A 85 -1.35 -5.23 13.05
C GLU A 85 -0.81 -5.40 11.62
N VAL A 86 -0.30 -4.33 11.00
CA VAL A 86 0.07 -4.36 9.57
C VAL A 86 1.31 -5.21 9.30
N ILE A 87 2.27 -5.25 10.23
CA ILE A 87 3.52 -6.00 10.02
C ILE A 87 3.26 -7.51 9.93
N PRO A 88 2.50 -8.14 10.86
CA PRO A 88 2.08 -9.53 10.72
C PRO A 88 1.33 -9.81 9.41
N TRP A 89 0.41 -8.95 9.00
CA TRP A 89 -0.35 -9.16 7.76
C TRP A 89 0.53 -9.09 6.52
N ALA A 90 1.42 -8.10 6.43
CA ALA A 90 2.37 -8.00 5.33
C ALA A 90 3.30 -9.23 5.28
N TRP A 91 3.75 -9.69 6.45
CA TRP A 91 4.59 -10.89 6.54
C TRP A 91 3.84 -12.15 6.10
N GLU A 92 2.59 -12.32 6.53
CA GLU A 92 1.74 -13.43 6.13
C GLU A 92 1.51 -13.43 4.61
N LEU A 93 1.13 -12.29 4.03
CA LEU A 93 0.92 -12.13 2.59
C LEU A 93 2.16 -12.55 1.79
N LEU A 94 3.34 -12.13 2.23
CA LEU A 94 4.60 -12.43 1.56
C LEU A 94 5.01 -13.91 1.71
N THR A 95 4.88 -14.48 2.90
CA THR A 95 5.55 -15.75 3.25
C THR A 95 4.63 -16.96 3.35
N SER A 96 3.33 -16.77 3.56
CA SER A 96 2.38 -17.88 3.67
C SER A 96 2.31 -18.65 2.35
N PRO A 97 2.31 -20.00 2.40
CA PRO A 97 2.11 -20.83 1.21
C PRO A 97 0.70 -20.68 0.61
N GLU A 98 -0.25 -20.10 1.34
CA GLU A 98 -1.60 -19.79 0.85
C GLU A 98 -1.62 -18.52 -0.03
N TRP A 99 -0.60 -17.67 0.08
CA TRP A 99 -0.48 -16.38 -0.61
C TRP A 99 0.70 -16.37 -1.59
N TYR A 100 1.71 -15.52 -1.39
CA TYR A 100 2.87 -15.42 -2.29
C TYR A 100 3.92 -16.51 -2.07
N GLY A 101 3.97 -17.12 -0.88
CA GLY A 101 4.87 -18.23 -0.58
C GLY A 101 6.36 -17.93 -0.77
N MET A 102 6.79 -16.68 -0.53
CA MET A 102 8.20 -16.31 -0.61
C MET A 102 8.98 -16.94 0.53
N GLU A 103 10.22 -17.37 0.24
CA GLU A 103 11.14 -17.93 1.23
C GLU A 103 11.53 -16.85 2.26
N PRO A 104 11.15 -16.99 3.54
CA PRO A 104 11.45 -16.01 4.59
C PRO A 104 12.94 -15.68 4.70
N GLU A 105 13.82 -16.65 4.45
CA GLU A 105 15.27 -16.51 4.57
C GLU A 105 15.89 -15.59 3.50
N LYS A 106 15.14 -15.28 2.43
CA LYS A 106 15.56 -14.36 1.36
C LYS A 106 15.04 -12.93 1.56
N LEU A 107 14.21 -12.70 2.58
CA LEU A 107 13.65 -11.38 2.88
C LEU A 107 14.54 -10.63 3.86
N TYR A 108 14.73 -9.33 3.61
CA TYR A 108 15.48 -8.43 4.47
C TYR A 108 14.55 -7.29 4.91
N VAL A 109 14.63 -6.92 6.19
CA VAL A 109 13.84 -5.84 6.78
C VAL A 109 14.77 -4.76 7.29
N THR A 110 14.44 -3.51 6.98
CA THR A 110 15.13 -2.32 7.48
C THR A 110 14.15 -1.48 8.28
N VAL A 111 14.60 -0.93 9.41
CA VAL A 111 13.81 -0.01 10.26
C VAL A 111 14.55 1.31 10.40
N TYR A 112 13.81 2.42 10.57
CA TYR A 112 14.38 3.73 10.90
C TYR A 112 14.66 3.83 12.39
#